data_AF-A0A2V8YVL5-F1
#
_entry.id   AF-A0A2V8YVL5-F1
#
_cell.length_a   1.000
_cell.length_b   1.000
_cell.length_c   1.000
_cell.angle_alpha   90.00
_cell.angle_beta   90.00
_cell.angle_gamma   90.00
#
_symmetry.space_group_name_H-M   'P 1'
#
loop_
_entity.id
_entity.type
_entity.pdbx_description
1 polymer ?
#
loop_
_entity_poly.entity_id
_entity_poly.type
_entity_poly.pdbx_seq_one_letter_code
_entity_poly.pdbx_strand_id
1 'polypeptide(L)'
;MDERSFYTEKEEVRKAQLVCPSCHKDFEFPVRWKVCRKKKELPRGASPEDRKKFDHATSYMVRLDDLVACYKCRKRFEITGQSTVLINDNLGDPVSDPENFGNR
;
A
#
# COMPACT_ATOMS: atom_id res chain seq x y z
N MET A 1 19.38 6.35 -14.43
CA MET A 1 18.08 5.67 -14.32
C MET A 1 17.42 6.16 -13.06
N ASP A 2 16.22 6.73 -13.16
CA ASP A 2 15.47 7.20 -11.99
C ASP A 2 15.08 6.02 -11.09
N GLU A 3 15.49 6.07 -9.83
CA GLU A 3 15.16 5.11 -8.76
C GLU A 3 13.63 4.91 -8.57
N ARG A 4 12.83 5.85 -9.07
CA ARG A 4 11.35 5.74 -9.14
C ARG A 4 10.84 4.68 -10.12
N SER A 5 11.66 4.25 -11.08
CA SER A 5 11.24 3.26 -12.08
C SER A 5 11.15 1.84 -11.50
N PHE A 6 11.71 1.59 -10.31
CA PHE A 6 11.79 0.26 -9.70
C PHE A 6 10.53 -0.16 -8.94
N TYR A 7 9.61 0.76 -8.66
CA TYR A 7 8.40 0.49 -7.89
C TYR A 7 7.15 0.69 -8.73
N THR A 8 6.13 -0.12 -8.46
CA THR A 8 4.78 0.09 -8.95
C THR A 8 3.98 0.70 -7.81
N GLU A 9 3.66 1.98 -7.94
CA GLU A 9 2.84 2.72 -6.97
C GLU A 9 1.37 2.54 -7.35
N LYS A 10 0.57 2.00 -6.44
CA LYS A 10 -0.90 1.89 -6.59
C LYS A 10 -1.59 2.54 -5.40
N GLU A 11 -2.64 3.31 -5.65
CA GLU A 11 -3.48 3.85 -4.59
C GLU A 11 -4.68 2.94 -4.37
N GLU A 12 -4.91 2.53 -3.13
CA GLU A 12 -5.97 1.61 -2.71
C GLU A 12 -6.71 2.21 -1.51
N VAL A 13 -8.03 2.07 -1.45
CA VAL A 13 -8.82 2.49 -0.28
C VAL A 13 -9.09 1.27 0.59
N ARG A 14 -8.53 1.24 1.81
CA ARG A 14 -8.77 0.16 2.78
C ARG A 14 -9.60 0.67 3.93
N LYS A 15 -10.59 -0.13 4.34
CA LYS A 15 -11.38 0.15 5.54
C LYS A 15 -10.54 -0.17 6.76
N ALA A 16 -10.35 0.82 7.64
CA ALA A 16 -9.67 0.66 8.91
C ALA A 16 -10.67 0.83 10.05
N GLN A 17 -10.62 -0.07 11.04
CA GLN A 17 -11.38 0.10 12.28
C GLN A 17 -10.65 1.09 13.18
N LEU A 18 -11.24 2.27 13.40
CA LEU A 18 -10.67 3.32 14.24
C LEU A 18 -11.65 3.72 15.33
N VAL A 19 -11.12 4.06 16.50
CA VAL A 19 -11.92 4.57 17.62
C VAL A 19 -12.00 6.08 17.54
N CYS A 20 -13.22 6.61 17.46
CA CYS A 20 -13.41 8.06 17.46
C CYS A 20 -13.18 8.62 18.88
N PRO A 21 -12.25 9.59 19.08
CA PRO A 21 -11.96 10.14 20.41
C PRO A 21 -13.12 10.95 21.00
N SER A 22 -14.09 11.37 20.19
CA SER A 22 -15.28 12.08 20.69
C SER A 22 -16.48 11.17 20.94
N CYS A 23 -16.54 9.99 20.32
CA CYS A 23 -17.65 9.04 20.49
C CYS A 23 -17.26 7.84 21.35
N HIS A 24 -15.96 7.58 21.51
CA HIS A 24 -15.38 6.44 22.23
C HIS A 24 -15.90 5.10 21.70
N LYS A 25 -16.13 5.02 20.39
CA LYS A 25 -16.65 3.84 19.69
C LYS A 25 -15.77 3.54 18.49
N ASP A 26 -15.59 2.26 18.21
CA ASP A 26 -14.96 1.76 17.00
C ASP A 26 -15.90 1.89 15.80
N PHE A 27 -15.33 2.32 14.68
CA PHE A 27 -16.04 2.50 13.44
C PHE A 27 -15.12 2.18 12.26
N GLU A 28 -15.69 1.72 11.16
CA GLU A 28 -14.95 1.50 9.91
C GLU A 28 -14.85 2.80 9.11
N PHE A 29 -13.62 3.26 8.89
CA PHE A 29 -13.34 4.42 8.05
C PHE A 29 -12.61 4.00 6.78
N PRO A 30 -13.01 4.51 5.60
CA PRO A 30 -12.21 4.34 4.40
C PRO A 30 -10.94 5.21 4.53
N VAL A 31 -9.78 4.57 4.47
CA VAL A 31 -8.47 5.22 4.53
C VAL A 31 -7.75 4.93 3.21
N ARG A 32 -7.16 5.95 2.58
CA ARG A 32 -6.34 5.76 1.38
C ARG A 32 -4.95 5.30 1.77
N TRP A 33 -4.49 4.29 1.05
CA TRP A 33 -3.17 3.70 1.17
C TRP A 33 -2.48 3.72 -0.19
N LYS A 34 -1.22 4.09 -0.18
CA LYS A 34 -0.32 3.97 -1.32
C LYS A 34 0.49 2.69 -1.16
N VAL A 35 0.20 1.71 -2.00
CA VAL A 35 0.93 0.45 -2.07
C VAL A 35 2.11 0.64 -3.02
N CYS A 36 3.32 0.61 -2.47
CA CYS A 36 4.56 0.58 -3.23
C CYS A 36 5.02 -0.88 -3.35
N ARG A 37 4.76 -1.50 -4.51
CA ARG A 37 5.24 -2.86 -4.79
C ARG A 37 6.58 -2.81 -5.52
N LYS A 38 7.54 -3.62 -5.06
CA LYS A 38 8.78 -3.87 -5.79
C LYS A 38 8.47 -4.58 -7.11
N LYS A 39 8.97 -4.06 -8.24
CA LYS A 39 8.84 -4.74 -9.53
C LYS A 39 9.65 -6.04 -9.51
N LYS A 40 9.25 -7.04 -10.30
CA LYS A 40 9.95 -8.35 -10.35
C LYS A 40 11.30 -8.28 -11.07
N GLU A 41 11.46 -7.33 -12.01
CA GLU A 41 12.64 -7.22 -12.86
C GLU A 41 13.19 -5.78 -12.83
N LEU A 42 14.53 -5.67 -12.75
CA LEU A 42 15.18 -4.38 -12.95
C LEU A 42 15.19 -4.06 -14.45
N PRO A 43 14.93 -2.79 -14.85
CA PRO A 43 15.08 -2.36 -16.22
C PRO A 43 16.48 -2.67 -16.76
N ARG A 44 16.53 -3.15 -18.01
CA ARG A 44 17.76 -3.52 -18.72
C ARG A 44 18.68 -2.30 -18.81
N GLY A 45 19.70 -2.24 -17.95
CA GLY A 45 20.61 -1.08 -17.81
C GLY A 45 20.83 -0.61 -16.36
N ALA A 46 20.30 -1.31 -15.36
CA ALA A 46 20.56 -1.01 -13.96
C ALA A 46 22.03 -1.28 -13.55
N SER A 47 22.61 -0.35 -12.79
CA SER A 47 23.98 -0.48 -12.27
C SER A 47 24.05 -1.57 -11.20
N PRO A 48 25.24 -2.13 -10.90
CA PRO A 48 25.40 -3.12 -9.83
C PRO A 48 24.94 -2.61 -8.45
N GLU A 49 24.95 -1.30 -8.23
CA GLU A 49 24.46 -0.65 -7.01
C GLU A 49 22.92 -0.70 -6.90
N ASP A 50 22.21 -0.49 -8.00
CA ASP A 50 20.75 -0.57 -8.07
C ASP A 50 20.27 -1.99 -7.78
N ARG A 51 21.02 -3.00 -8.20
CA ARG A 51 20.72 -4.41 -7.93
C ARG A 51 20.83 -4.75 -6.44
N LYS A 52 21.77 -4.14 -5.70
CA LYS A 52 21.88 -4.29 -4.24
C LYS A 52 20.73 -3.59 -3.51
N LYS A 53 20.40 -2.36 -3.92
CA LYS A 53 19.25 -1.63 -3.38
C LYS A 53 17.95 -2.38 -3.64
N PHE A 54 17.81 -2.94 -4.83
CA PHE A 54 16.67 -3.76 -5.20
C PHE A 54 16.59 -5.01 -4.34
N ASP A 55 17.67 -5.77 -4.16
CA ASP A 55 17.68 -6.97 -3.31
C ASP A 55 17.10 -6.69 -1.91
N HIS A 56 17.53 -5.58 -1.30
CA HIS A 56 17.09 -5.17 0.04
C HIS A 56 15.71 -4.45 0.07
N ALA A 57 15.18 -4.05 -1.08
CA ALA A 57 13.88 -3.40 -1.15
C ALA A 57 12.75 -4.38 -0.77
N THR A 58 11.86 -3.93 0.12
CA THR A 58 10.66 -4.66 0.56
C THR A 58 9.42 -3.89 0.08
N SER A 59 8.35 -4.58 -0.28
CA SER A 59 7.09 -3.95 -0.60
C SER A 59 6.44 -3.35 0.66
N TYR A 60 5.88 -2.14 0.56
CA TYR A 60 5.28 -1.45 1.69
C TYR A 60 4.05 -0.63 1.29
N MET A 61 3.22 -0.32 2.27
CA MET A 61 2.03 0.50 2.17
C MET A 61 2.25 1.75 3.01
N VAL A 62 1.96 2.90 2.44
CA VAL A 62 1.98 4.18 3.14
C VAL A 62 0.56 4.70 3.23
N ARG A 63 0.10 5.01 4.43
CA ARG A 63 -1.17 5.69 4.64
C ARG A 63 -1.06 7.11 4.09
N LEU A 64 -2.01 7.51 3.24
CA LEU A 64 -2.06 8.86 2.66
C LEU A 64 -2.96 9.81 3.44
N ASP A 65 -3.99 9.29 4.10
CA ASP A 65 -4.87 10.10 4.94
C ASP A 65 -4.34 10.20 6.36
N ASP A 66 -4.19 11.43 6.86
CA ASP A 66 -3.87 11.70 8.26
C ASP A 66 -5.12 12.00 9.10
N LEU A 67 -6.20 12.46 8.47
CA LEU A 67 -7.43 12.92 9.11
C LEU A 67 -8.64 12.15 8.58
N VAL A 68 -9.47 11.65 9.50
CA VAL A 68 -10.77 11.04 9.15
C VAL A 68 -11.91 11.75 9.87
N ALA A 69 -13.06 11.85 9.20
CA ALA A 69 -14.26 12.43 9.77
C ALA A 69 -15.16 11.32 10.33
N CYS A 70 -15.51 11.41 11.61
CA CYS A 70 -16.46 10.49 12.22
C CYS A 70 -17.83 10.62 11.54
N TYR A 71 -18.45 9.50 11.12
CA TYR A 71 -19.76 9.55 10.49
C TYR A 71 -20.86 10.04 11.45
N LYS A 72 -20.69 9.81 12.76
CA LYS A 72 -21.71 10.11 13.78
C LYS A 72 -21.61 11.53 14.33
N CYS A 73 -20.44 11.93 14.81
CA CYS A 73 -20.24 13.27 15.39
C CYS A 73 -19.68 14.30 14.40
N ARG A 74 -19.33 13.89 13.16
CA ARG A 74 -18.76 14.73 12.09
C ARG A 74 -17.44 15.44 12.45
N LYS A 75 -16.90 15.20 13.64
CA LYS A 75 -15.59 15.70 14.04
C LYS A 75 -14.50 14.95 13.29
N ARG A 76 -13.51 15.72 12.85
CA ARG A 76 -12.28 15.22 12.24
C ARG A 76 -11.29 14.91 13.35
N PHE A 77 -10.60 13.77 13.23
CA PHE A 77 -9.54 13.38 14.16
C PHE A 77 -8.40 12.74 13.38
N GLU A 78 -7.20 12.85 13.94
CA GLU A 78 -6.01 12.26 13.35
C GLU A 78 -5.99 10.75 13.59
N ILE A 79 -5.62 9.99 12.56
CA ILE A 79 -5.43 8.55 12.71
C ILE A 79 -4.12 8.32 13.48
N THR A 80 -4.23 8.14 14.79
CA THR A 80 -3.11 7.70 15.63
C THR A 80 -2.83 6.22 15.36
N GLY A 81 -1.73 5.93 14.67
CA GLY A 81 -1.38 4.58 14.24
C GLY A 81 -0.21 4.56 13.27
N GLN A 82 0.21 3.35 12.88
CA GLN A 82 1.29 3.17 11.93
C GLN A 82 0.95 3.80 10.57
N SER A 83 1.84 4.67 10.09
CA SER A 83 1.75 5.29 8.77
C SER A 83 2.31 4.40 7.67
N THR A 84 3.17 3.43 8.02
CA THR A 84 3.77 2.48 7.09
C THR A 84 3.57 1.05 7.55
N VAL A 85 3.22 0.17 6.61
CA VAL A 85 3.05 -1.27 6.85
C VAL A 85 3.85 -2.02 5.80
N LEU A 86 4.75 -2.91 6.22
CA LEU A 86 5.47 -3.80 5.32
C LEU A 86 4.51 -4.88 4.82
N ILE A 87 4.50 -5.15 3.52
CA ILE A 87 3.73 -6.25 2.92
C ILE A 87 4.73 -7.25 2.38
N ASN A 88 4.58 -8.51 2.78
CA ASN A 88 5.30 -9.60 2.15
C ASN A 88 4.84 -9.77 0.71
N ASP A 89 5.78 -9.80 -0.22
CA ASP A 89 5.60 -9.98 -1.67
C ASP A 89 4.94 -11.32 -2.07
N ASN A 90 4.54 -12.16 -1.10
CA ASN A 90 3.86 -13.43 -1.33
C ASN A 90 2.33 -13.28 -1.48
N LEU A 91 1.76 -12.10 -1.18
CA LEU A 91 0.35 -11.83 -1.43
C LEU A 91 0.17 -11.43 -2.91
N GLY A 92 0.04 -12.47 -3.75
CA GLY A 92 0.02 -12.40 -5.21
C GLY A 92 -0.77 -11.22 -5.79
N ASP A 93 -0.24 -10.67 -6.88
CA ASP A 93 -0.98 -9.80 -7.79
C ASP A 93 -2.30 -10.48 -8.21
N PRO A 94 -3.49 -9.95 -7.84
CA PRO A 94 -4.74 -10.43 -8.40
C PRO A 94 -4.89 -10.06 -9.89
N VAL A 95 -3.87 -9.43 -10.50
CA VAL A 95 -3.88 -8.92 -11.88
C VAL A 95 -3.01 -9.72 -12.84
N SER A 96 -2.28 -10.75 -12.36
CA SER A 96 -1.64 -11.75 -13.24
C SER A 96 -2.36 -13.09 -13.13
N ASP A 97 -3.63 -13.14 -13.54
CA ASP A 97 -4.09 -14.30 -14.30
C ASP A 97 -5.16 -13.86 -15.32
N PRO A 98 -4.75 -13.57 -16.55
CA PRO A 98 -5.63 -13.70 -17.69
C PRO A 98 -5.31 -14.93 -18.56
N GLU A 99 -4.55 -15.92 -18.08
CA GLU A 99 -4.09 -17.03 -18.93
C GLU A 99 -4.08 -18.43 -18.27
N ASN A 100 -5.08 -18.74 -17.43
CA ASN A 100 -5.50 -20.13 -17.21
C ASN A 100 -6.89 -20.42 -17.78
N PHE A 101 -7.11 -20.13 -19.06
CA PHE A 101 -8.10 -20.82 -19.87
C PHE A 101 -7.42 -21.91 -20.71
N GLY A 102 -6.77 -22.84 -20.01
CA GLY A 102 -6.58 -24.18 -20.57
C GLY A 102 -7.93 -24.90 -20.51
N ASN A 103 -8.57 -25.09 -21.67
CA ASN A 103 -9.24 -26.33 -22.09
C ASN A 103 -10.06 -26.11 -23.37
N ARG A 104 -9.44 -26.33 -24.55
CA ARG A 104 -9.99 -27.23 -25.57
C ARG A 104 -8.94 -27.65 -26.59
#